data_AF-A0A3B8L3I5-F1
#
_entry.id   AF-A0A3B8L3I5-F1
#
_cell.length_a   1.000
_cell.length_b   1.000
_cell.length_c   1.000
_cell.angle_alpha   90.00
_cell.angle_beta   90.00
_cell.angle_gamma   90.00
#
_symmetry.space_group_name_H-M   'P 1'
#
loop_
_entity.id
_entity.type
_entity.pdbx_description
1 polymer ?
#
loop_
_entity_poly.entity_id
_entity_poly.type
_entity_poly.pdbx_seq_one_letter_code
_entity_poly.pdbx_strand_id
1 'polypeptide(L)' 'MPEPVGEFSDRVVVVTGASQGIGAATALAFAKAGATVVAGCPTHDAESHRQAVANWREEAGLPPERVAPVTADVSQT' A
#
# COMPACT_ATOMS: atom_id res chain seq x y z
N MET A 1 10.91 -10.86 -16.96
CA MET A 1 10.47 -10.47 -15.61
C MET A 1 11.66 -9.84 -14.92
N PRO A 2 11.53 -8.66 -14.27
CA PRO A 2 12.62 -8.12 -13.46
C PRO A 2 12.98 -9.09 -12.34
N GLU A 3 14.25 -9.08 -11.91
CA GLU A 3 14.73 -9.86 -10.77
C GLU A 3 13.89 -9.56 -9.51
N PRO A 4 13.58 -10.57 -8.67
CA PRO A 4 12.75 -10.38 -7.49
C PRO A 4 13.45 -9.49 -6.46
N VAL A 5 12.86 -8.32 -6.20
CA VAL A 5 13.40 -7.27 -5.30
C VAL A 5 13.13 -7.56 -3.81
N GLY A 6 12.45 -8.68 -3.49
CA GLY A 6 12.12 -9.08 -2.12
C GLY A 6 11.24 -10.34 -2.03
N GLU A 7 11.01 -10.82 -0.80
CA GLU A 7 10.28 -12.07 -0.48
C GLU A 7 8.87 -12.12 -1.09
N PHE A 8 8.20 -10.97 -1.21
CA PHE A 8 6.81 -10.89 -1.69
C PHE A 8 6.70 -10.31 -3.11
N SER A 9 7.79 -10.29 -3.88
CA SER A 9 7.84 -9.68 -5.22
C SER A 9 6.80 -10.18 -6.23
N ASP A 10 6.31 -11.41 -6.10
CA ASP A 10 5.26 -11.99 -6.96
C ASP A 10 3.86 -12.04 -6.30
N ARG A 11 3.66 -11.27 -5.21
CA ARG A 11 2.42 -11.27 -4.43
C ARG A 11 1.68 -9.95 -4.53
N VAL A 12 0.34 -10.06 -4.54
CA VAL A 12 -0.58 -8.93 -4.36
C VAL A 12 -1.12 -8.99 -2.94
N VAL A 13 -1.04 -7.88 -2.21
CA VAL A 13 -1.49 -7.75 -0.82
C VAL A 13 -2.53 -6.63 -0.74
N VAL A 14 -3.68 -6.93 -0.16
CA VAL A 14 -4.72 -5.93 0.13
C VAL A 14 -4.67 -5.62 1.62
N VAL A 15 -4.54 -4.34 1.96
CA VAL A 15 -4.56 -3.87 3.36
C VAL A 15 -5.74 -2.94 3.53
N THR A 16 -6.73 -3.35 4.32
CA THR A 16 -7.86 -2.49 4.75
C THR A 16 -7.48 -1.71 6.00
N GLY A 17 -7.96 -0.48 6.15
CA GLY A 17 -7.58 0.38 7.29
C GLY A 17 -6.15 0.90 7.18
N ALA A 18 -5.68 1.14 5.96
CA ALA A 18 -4.31 1.53 5.68
C ALA A 18 -4.02 3.03 5.86
N SER A 19 -4.98 3.85 6.33
CA SER A 19 -4.77 5.30 6.46
C SER A 19 -3.69 5.69 7.49
N GLN A 20 -3.54 4.91 8.56
CA GLN A 20 -2.61 5.23 9.65
C GLN A 20 -2.26 4.03 10.52
N GLY A 21 -1.34 4.23 11.47
CA GLY A 21 -1.00 3.27 12.51
C GLY A 21 -0.51 1.94 11.95
N ILE A 22 -1.04 0.83 12.49
CA ILE A 22 -0.62 -0.53 12.12
C ILE A 22 -0.90 -0.81 10.64
N GLY A 23 -2.08 -0.43 10.12
CA GLY A 23 -2.43 -0.69 8.72
C GLY A 23 -1.47 -0.01 7.74
N ALA A 24 -1.12 1.25 8.00
CA ALA A 24 -0.11 1.98 7.24
C ALA A 24 1.27 1.30 7.34
N ALA A 25 1.72 0.95 8.55
CA ALA A 25 3.01 0.29 8.75
C ALA A 25 3.08 -1.08 8.06
N THR A 26 1.99 -1.85 8.09
CA THR A 26 1.87 -3.14 7.40
C THR A 26 1.93 -2.96 5.88
N ALA A 27 1.21 -1.99 5.32
CA ALA A 27 1.26 -1.69 3.88
C ALA A 27 2.68 -1.33 3.43
N LEU A 28 3.37 -0.47 4.18
CA LEU A 28 4.75 -0.09 3.93
C LEU A 28 5.73 -1.28 4.04
N ALA A 29 5.55 -2.15 5.05
CA ALA A 29 6.39 -3.33 5.22
C ALA A 29 6.27 -4.29 4.02
N PHE A 30 5.05 -4.54 3.54
CA PHE A 30 4.84 -5.37 2.35
C PHE A 30 5.40 -4.71 1.08
N ALA A 31 5.26 -3.39 0.94
CA ALA A 31 5.89 -2.65 -0.16
C ALA A 31 7.42 -2.80 -0.13
N LYS A 32 8.06 -2.61 1.04
CA LYS A 32 9.52 -2.80 1.21
C LYS A 32 9.97 -4.23 0.96
N ALA A 33 9.12 -5.22 1.24
CA ALA A 33 9.37 -6.62 0.91
C ALA A 33 9.07 -6.97 -0.56
N GLY A 34 8.77 -5.95 -1.38
CA GLY A 34 8.61 -6.04 -2.81
C GLY A 34 7.19 -6.34 -3.28
N ALA A 35 6.17 -6.42 -2.42
CA ALA A 35 4.82 -6.78 -2.86
C ALA A 35 4.15 -5.70 -3.72
N THR A 36 3.15 -6.12 -4.51
CA THR A 36 2.14 -5.19 -5.03
C THR A 36 1.08 -4.96 -3.95
N VAL A 37 0.93 -3.72 -3.48
CA VAL A 37 0.06 -3.38 -2.34
C VAL A 37 -1.13 -2.54 -2.79
N VAL A 38 -2.33 -2.97 -2.42
CA VAL A 38 -3.57 -2.20 -2.53
C VAL A 38 -3.94 -1.71 -1.13
N ALA A 39 -3.81 -0.42 -0.89
CA ALA A 39 -3.98 0.19 0.43
C ALA A 39 -5.36 0.86 0.51
N GLY A 40 -6.30 0.21 1.21
CA GLY A 40 -7.68 0.63 1.38
C GLY A 40 -7.90 1.53 2.60
N CYS A 41 -8.55 2.68 2.43
CA CYS A 41 -8.97 3.56 3.52
C CYS A 41 -10.38 4.17 3.29
N PRO A 42 -11.08 4.62 4.34
CA PRO A 42 -12.33 5.36 4.20
C PRO A 42 -12.13 6.74 3.53
N THR A 43 -13.20 7.32 3.00
CA THR A 43 -13.16 8.53 2.16
C THR A 43 -12.60 9.77 2.86
N HIS A 44 -12.87 9.93 4.16
CA HIS A 44 -12.44 11.12 4.92
C HIS A 44 -10.90 11.21 5.08
N ASP A 45 -10.18 10.10 4.93
CA ASP A 45 -8.72 10.03 5.03
C ASP A 45 -8.01 10.02 3.66
N ALA A 46 -8.75 10.11 2.55
CA ALA A 46 -8.23 9.79 1.22
C ALA A 46 -7.07 10.69 0.75
N GLU A 47 -7.02 11.95 1.18
CA GLU A 47 -5.93 12.87 0.81
C GLU A 47 -4.62 12.53 1.53
N SER A 48 -4.64 12.50 2.86
CA SER A 48 -3.50 12.10 3.69
C SER A 48 -2.99 10.70 3.32
N HIS A 49 -3.92 9.78 3.04
CA HIS A 49 -3.60 8.43 2.60
C HIS A 49 -2.86 8.39 1.25
N ARG A 50 -3.31 9.18 0.27
CA ARG A 50 -2.62 9.31 -1.03
C ARG A 50 -1.20 9.84 -0.87
N GLN A 51 -0.99 10.83 0.00
CA GLN A 51 0.34 11.35 0.27
C GLN A 51 1.23 10.31 0.95
N ALA A 52 0.69 9.59 1.94
CA ALA A 52 1.43 8.52 2.61
C ALA A 52 1.87 7.43 1.62
N VAL A 53 0.97 7.00 0.72
CA VAL A 53 1.29 6.01 -0.32
C VAL A 53 2.36 6.51 -1.29
N ALA A 54 2.37 7.81 -1.63
CA ALA A 54 3.44 8.39 -2.44
C ALA A 54 4.80 8.24 -1.74
N ASN A 55 4.88 8.61 -0.47
CA ASN A 55 6.10 8.47 0.33
C ASN A 55 6.55 7.00 0.45
N TRP A 56 5.60 6.07 0.62
CA TRP A 56 5.93 4.64 0.73
C TRP A 56 6.53 4.05 -0.54
N ARG A 57 6.09 4.52 -1.72
CA ARG A 57 6.68 4.09 -3.01
C ARG A 57 8.15 4.49 -3.09
N GLU A 58 8.44 5.73 -2.70
CA GLU A 58 9.82 6.25 -2.66
C GLU A 58 10.67 5.47 -1.64
N GLU A 59 10.15 5.26 -0.43
CA GLU A 59 10.83 4.50 0.61
C GLU A 59 11.07 3.02 0.26
N ALA A 60 10.16 2.41 -0.50
CA ALA A 60 10.28 1.03 -0.95
C ALA A 60 11.10 0.90 -2.24
N GLY A 61 11.44 2.01 -2.91
CA GLY A 61 12.08 1.99 -4.22
C GLY A 61 11.23 1.31 -5.30
N LEU A 62 9.90 1.28 -5.13
CA LEU A 62 8.98 0.60 -6.02
C LEU A 62 8.35 1.57 -7.03
N PRO A 63 8.10 1.13 -8.27
CA PRO A 63 7.44 1.96 -9.26
C PRO A 63 5.96 2.18 -8.89
N PRO A 64 5.32 3.25 -9.39
CA PRO A 64 4.02 3.71 -8.90
C PRO A 64 2.87 2.72 -9.10
N GLU A 65 3.01 1.76 -10.02
CA GLU A 65 2.02 0.71 -10.28
C GLU A 65 1.96 -0.33 -9.16
N ARG A 66 2.97 -0.37 -8.28
CA ARG A 66 3.11 -1.43 -7.26
C ARG A 66 2.45 -1.11 -5.94
N VAL A 67 2.16 0.15 -5.63
CA VAL A 67 1.49 0.52 -4.37
C VAL A 67 0.37 1.47 -4.72
N ALA A 68 -0.90 1.09 -4.59
CA ALA A 68 -2.03 1.90 -5.00
C ALA A 68 -2.93 2.26 -3.81
N PRO A 69 -3.27 3.56 -3.61
CA PRO A 69 -4.30 3.94 -2.65
C PRO A 69 -5.68 3.65 -3.24
N VAL A 70 -6.57 3.08 -2.44
CA VAL A 70 -7.96 2.81 -2.81
C VAL A 70 -8.88 3.33 -1.71
N THR A 71 -9.93 4.05 -2.09
CA THR A 71 -11.01 4.35 -1.16
C THR A 71 -11.88 3.11 -1.01
N ALA A 72 -11.92 2.54 0.19
CA ALA A 72 -12.67 1.34 0.53
C ALA A 72 -13.23 1.48 1.95
N ASP A 73 -14.55 1.66 2.05
CA ASP A 73 -15.28 1.63 3.32
C ASP A 73 -15.92 0.25 3.51
N VAL A 74 -15.30 -0.57 4.37
CA VAL A 74 -15.76 -1.92 4.68
C VAL A 74 -17.04 -1.96 5.53
N SER A 75 -17.54 -0.81 6.01
CA SER A 75 -18.84 -0.73 6.69
C SER A 75 -20.02 -0.62 5.73
N GLN A 76 -19.76 -0.36 4.44
CA GLN A 76 -20.77 -0.18 3.39
C GLN A 76 -20.85 -1.36 2.42
N THR A 77 -20.43 -2.54 2.87
CA THR A 77 -20.51 -3.81 2.13
C THR A 77 -21.79 -4.59 2.40
#